data_AF-A0A0Q9L843-F1
#
_entry.id   AF-A0A0Q9L843-F1
#
_cell.length_a   1.000
_cell.length_b   1.000
_cell.length_c   1.000
_cell.angle_alpha   90.00
_cell.angle_beta   90.00
_cell.angle_gamma   90.00
#
_symmetry.space_group_name_H-M   'P 1'
#
loop_
_entity.id
_entity.type
_entity.pdbx_description
1 polymer ?
#
loop_
_entity_poly.entity_id
_entity_poly.type
_entity_poly.pdbx_seq_one_letter_code
_entity_poly.pdbx_strand_id
1 'polypeptide(L)' 'MSNKKIKVGVANKEGQLGFLFSRGGLREGAGRKNIGLTKKVSLTLTDDIWERLEKDCADKKQSRSEVIRNIIESFYSK' A
#
# COMPACT_ATOMS: atom_id res chain seq x y z
N MET A 1 -22.32 14.77 7.32
CA MET A 1 -21.50 13.76 8.04
C MET A 1 -21.86 12.38 7.52
N SER A 2 -20.90 11.63 6.97
CA SER A 2 -21.18 10.31 6.35
C SER A 2 -21.37 9.24 7.42
N ASN A 3 -22.56 8.63 7.43
CA ASN A 3 -22.95 7.57 8.36
C ASN A 3 -22.24 6.24 7.98
N LYS A 4 -20.94 6.12 8.25
CA LYS A 4 -20.18 4.90 7.95
C LYS A 4 -20.56 3.80 8.94
N LYS A 5 -21.25 2.77 8.45
CA LYS A 5 -21.54 1.54 9.21
C LYS A 5 -20.23 0.83 9.56
N ILE A 6 -19.78 0.98 10.80
CA ILE A 6 -18.63 0.26 11.34
C ILE A 6 -19.10 -1.15 11.72
N LYS A 7 -18.49 -2.18 11.13
CA LYS A 7 -18.75 -3.58 11.53
C LYS A 7 -17.78 -3.94 12.65
N VAL A 8 -18.30 -4.43 13.77
CA VAL A 8 -17.51 -4.89 14.92
C VAL A 8 -17.67 -6.41 15.02
N GLY A 9 -16.58 -7.14 15.22
CA GLY A 9 -16.57 -8.60 15.36
C GLY A 9 -15.42 -9.08 16.25
N VAL A 10 -15.37 -10.37 16.58
CA VAL A 10 -14.40 -10.89 17.56
C VAL A 10 -13.05 -11.13 16.89
N ALA A 11 -12.01 -10.43 17.34
CA ALA A 11 -10.63 -10.59 16.87
C ALA A 11 -9.88 -11.54 17.81
N ASN A 12 -9.77 -12.79 17.38
CA ASN A 12 -8.85 -13.85 17.81
C ASN A 12 -8.65 -14.11 19.32
N LYS A 13 -8.92 -15.37 19.69
CA LYS A 13 -8.53 -16.16 20.87
C LYS A 13 -8.77 -15.64 22.31
N GLU A 14 -9.07 -14.37 22.55
CA GLU A 14 -9.25 -13.86 23.93
C GLU A 14 -10.43 -12.87 24.07
N GLY A 15 -11.46 -13.00 23.23
CA GLY A 15 -12.69 -12.22 23.37
C GLY A 15 -12.56 -10.72 23.08
N GLN A 16 -11.44 -10.27 22.50
CA GLN A 16 -11.27 -8.88 22.10
C GLN A 16 -12.17 -8.52 20.90
N LEU A 17 -12.80 -7.35 20.96
CA LEU A 17 -13.58 -6.79 19.86
C LEU A 17 -12.63 -6.13 18.85
N GLY A 18 -12.63 -6.62 17.61
CA GLY A 18 -11.93 -6.04 16.48
C GLY A 18 -12.88 -5.32 15.52
N PHE A 19 -12.36 -4.28 14.88
CA PHE A 19 -13.07 -3.61 13.79
C PHE A 19 -12.92 -4.42 12.50
N LEU A 20 -14.04 -4.83 11.90
CA LEU A 20 -14.07 -5.41 10.55
C LEU A 20 -14.09 -4.27 9.53
N PHE A 21 -13.03 -4.21 8.74
CA PHE A 21 -13.04 -3.42 7.51
C PHE A 21 -13.78 -4.18 6.41
N SER A 22 -14.40 -3.46 5.48
CA SER A 22 -15.20 -4.06 4.39
C SER A 22 -14.38 -4.90 3.39
N ARG A 23 -13.05 -4.90 3.49
CA ARG A 23 -12.13 -5.73 2.71
C ARG A 23 -11.02 -6.28 3.60
N GLY A 24 -10.86 -7.60 3.60
CA GLY A 24 -9.89 -8.32 4.44
C GLY A 24 -10.52 -8.88 5.72
N GLY A 25 -10.15 -10.11 6.09
CA GLY A 25 -10.60 -10.77 7.32
C GLY A 25 -9.92 -10.23 8.59
N LEU A 26 -10.23 -10.78 9.75
CA LEU A 26 -9.68 -10.42 11.07
C LEU A 26 -8.22 -10.90 11.28
N ARG A 27 -7.34 -10.64 10.31
CA ARG A 27 -5.90 -10.90 10.45
C ARG A 27 -5.15 -9.58 10.47
N GLU A 28 -4.04 -9.55 11.19
CA GLU A 28 -3.13 -8.42 11.17
C GLU A 28 -2.68 -8.12 9.71
N GLY A 29 -2.78 -6.86 9.31
CA GLY A 29 -2.50 -6.44 7.92
C GLY A 29 -3.61 -6.69 6.90
N ALA A 30 -4.73 -7.32 7.26
CA ALA A 30 -5.90 -7.36 6.38
C ALA A 30 -6.65 -6.03 6.39
N GLY A 31 -6.95 -5.53 5.18
CA GLY A 31 -7.58 -4.23 5.00
C GLY A 31 -6.61 -3.06 4.91
N ARG A 32 -5.39 -3.27 4.36
CA ARG A 32 -4.49 -2.17 3.97
C ARG A 32 -5.31 -1.11 3.22
N LYS A 33 -5.40 0.10 3.79
CA LYS A 33 -6.23 1.19 3.26
C LYS A 33 -5.95 1.35 1.77
N ASN A 34 -7.01 1.48 0.97
CA ASN A 34 -6.88 1.71 -0.46
C ASN A 34 -6.39 3.16 -0.65
N ILE A 35 -5.07 3.36 -0.78
CA ILE A 35 -4.45 4.69 -0.97
C ILE A 35 -4.86 5.29 -2.33
N GLY A 36 -5.35 4.47 -3.26
CA GLY A 36 -5.85 4.92 -4.55
C GLY A 36 -6.25 3.76 -5.47
N LEU A 37 -6.30 4.01 -6.78
CA LEU A 37 -6.48 2.99 -7.80
C LEU A 37 -5.11 2.44 -8.22
N THR A 38 -4.95 1.12 -8.21
CA THR A 38 -3.73 0.48 -8.73
C THR A 38 -3.92 0.17 -10.21
N LYS A 39 -2.98 0.63 -11.05
CA LYS A 39 -2.86 0.23 -12.46
C LYS A 39 -1.49 -0.42 -12.67
N LYS A 40 -1.45 -1.56 -13.39
CA LYS A 40 -0.19 -2.21 -13.76
C LYS A 40 0.31 -1.58 -15.05
N VAL A 41 1.60 -1.21 -15.08
CA VAL A 41 2.27 -0.65 -16.25
C VAL A 41 3.55 -1.43 -16.48
N SER A 42 3.86 -1.71 -17.75
CA SER A 42 5.18 -2.18 -18.16
C SER A 42 6.06 -0.95 -18.41
N LEU A 43 7.28 -0.98 -17.89
CA LEU A 43 8.23 0.11 -18.01
C LEU A 43 9.50 -0.44 -18.65
N THR A 44 9.98 0.21 -19.71
CA THR A 44 11.26 -0.11 -20.34
C THR A 44 12.22 1.03 -20.02
N LEU A 45 13.33 0.70 -19.37
CA LEU A 45 14.42 1.62 -19.01
C LEU A 45 15.74 0.98 -19.44
N THR A 46 16.81 1.78 -19.51
CA THR A 46 18.16 1.25 -19.69
C THR A 46 18.62 0.49 -18.44
N ASP A 47 19.58 -0.41 -18.60
CA ASP A 47 20.14 -1.21 -17.51
C ASP A 47 20.70 -0.31 -16.39
N ASP A 48 21.44 0.74 -16.75
CA ASP A 48 21.98 1.72 -15.79
C ASP A 48 20.90 2.36 -14.90
N ILE A 49 19.71 2.62 -15.46
CA ILE A 49 18.62 3.22 -14.70
C ILE A 49 17.95 2.17 -13.81
N TRP A 50 17.79 0.94 -14.31
CA TRP A 50 17.31 -0.18 -13.50
C TRP A 50 18.21 -0.41 -12.29
N GLU A 51 19.53 -0.47 -12.47
CA GLU A 51 20.49 -0.65 -11.38
C GLU A 51 20.39 0.45 -10.31
N ARG A 52 20.26 1.71 -10.73
CA ARG A 52 20.05 2.83 -9.80
C ARG A 52 18.74 2.69 -9.03
N LEU A 53 17.66 2.27 -9.69
CA LEU A 53 16.36 2.08 -9.05
C LEU A 53 16.39 0.94 -8.03
N GLU A 54 17.06 -0.17 -8.36
CA GLU A 54 17.25 -1.29 -7.44
C GLU A 54 18.07 -0.90 -6.21
N LYS A 55 19.15 -0.13 -6.42
CA LYS A 55 19.98 0.38 -5.34
C LYS A 55 19.18 1.28 -4.39
N ASP A 56 18.41 2.21 -4.94
CA ASP A 56 17.53 3.08 -4.16
C ASP A 56 16.49 2.28 -3.35
N CYS A 57 15.91 1.23 -3.95
CA CYS A 57 14.98 0.34 -3.24
C CYS A 57 15.66 -0.37 -2.06
N ALA A 58 16.88 -0.86 -2.25
CA ALA A 58 17.65 -1.54 -1.21
C ALA A 58 18.03 -0.59 -0.07
N ASP A 59 18.58 0.59 -0.41
CA ASP A 59 19.05 1.57 0.55
C ASP A 59 17.90 2.13 1.42
N LYS A 60 16.72 2.36 0.81
CA LYS A 60 15.55 2.91 1.50
C LYS A 60 14.62 1.84 2.06
N LYS A 61 14.90 0.54 1.84
CA LYS A 61 14.01 -0.60 2.15
C LYS A 61 12.60 -0.42 1.60
N GLN A 62 12.49 0.14 0.39
CA GLN A 62 11.22 0.42 -0.27
C GLN A 62 10.97 -0.56 -1.42
N SER A 63 9.69 -0.81 -1.73
CA SER A 63 9.36 -1.56 -2.93
C SER A 63 9.56 -0.71 -4.19
N ARG A 64 9.85 -1.35 -5.34
CA ARG A 64 9.89 -0.68 -6.66
C ARG A 64 8.64 0.18 -6.92
N SER A 65 7.48 -0.38 -6.61
CA SER A 65 6.19 0.32 -6.77
C SER A 65 6.05 1.57 -5.91
N GLU A 66 6.74 1.60 -4.76
CA GLU A 66 6.73 2.73 -3.84
C GLU A 66 7.70 3.81 -4.29
N VAL A 67 8.91 3.43 -4.72
CA VAL A 67 9.87 4.37 -5.31
C VAL A 67 9.28 5.03 -6.55
N ILE A 68 8.72 4.25 -7.48
CA ILE A 68 8.09 4.79 -8.70
C ILE A 68 6.90 5.70 -8.36
N ARG A 69 6.08 5.33 -7.37
CA ARG A 69 4.97 6.18 -6.91
C ARG A 69 5.48 7.52 -6.39
N ASN A 70 6.51 7.53 -5.55
CA ASN A 70 7.08 8.76 -4.99
C ASN A 70 7.65 9.67 -6.08
N ILE A 71 8.30 9.11 -7.10
CA ILE A 71 8.80 9.87 -8.26
C ILE A 71 7.63 10.55 -8.99
N ILE A 72 6.56 9.79 -9.29
CA ILE A 72 5.39 10.31 -9.99
C ILE A 72 4.69 11.39 -9.15
N GLU A 73 4.45 11.13 -7.86
CA GLU A 73 3.83 12.08 -6.95
C GLU A 73 4.67 13.36 -6.82
N SER A 74 5.99 13.24 -6.67
CA SER A 74 6.90 14.39 -6.62
C SER A 74 6.89 15.22 -7.90
N PHE A 75 6.66 14.61 -9.06
CA PHE A 75 6.59 15.33 -10.34
C PHE A 75 5.28 16.11 -10.49
N TYR A 76 4.16 15.57 -9.99
CA TYR A 76 2.83 16.20 -10.12
C TYR A 76 2.39 17.06 -8.93
N SER A 77 3.06 16.97 -7.78
CA SER A 77 2.69 17.65 -6.52
C SER A 77 3.04 19.16 -6.48
N LYS A 78 2.75 19.93 -7.54
CA LYS A 78 2.90 21.39 -7.55
C LYS A 78 2.30 22.07 -6.32
#